data_AF-A0A8H5TXP9-F1
#
_entry.id   AF-A0A8H5TXP9-F1
#
_cell.length_a   1.000
_cell.length_b   1.000
_cell.length_c   1.000
_cell.angle_alpha   90.00
_cell.angle_beta   90.00
_cell.angle_gamma   90.00
#
_symmetry.space_group_name_H-M   'P 1'
#
loop_
_entity.id
_entity.type
_entity.pdbx_description
1 polymer ?
#
loop_
_entity_poly.entity_id
_entity_poly.type
_entity_poly.pdbx_seq_one_letter_code
_entity_poly.pdbx_strand_id
1 'polypeptide(L)'
;MDSSLHEVWQAAAGSPFFPTVSKGSQFWVAFSLLFLGFSLTGVFALNRTLVNVPVLGIPASIAIAHNLEMAPDAQPIFRAVATSTRPLYQLLRCINFAPRVHVQITEDGVRFAADHARVMQGVAFLDKALFSSYTANLPAQDGDNPPELPNFQLSLSSVLEVLQIFGAVDVATRAQKADQDPYRSNLRNYRPDAFSNQTLGISGTCTLQYSQEGDPFKITIEESGVKTTASLTTYLPEIPDDIPFDRNDLSFKIIMQSRTLLDSMAEISPTAPTKLTIATTKTSPFLSLAGVGDLGSSGVDFARGRDLLETFNVQERWSQAYKFDFIKNSTEAMRIATKVSLRGDGQGVLSLQFMVDIEGGKRSFLDFRFVPFISHDEDDDENDELEEAGEAD
;
A
#
# COMPACT_ATOMS: atom_id res chain seq x y z
N MET A 1 19.72 40.76 7.91
CA MET A 1 20.74 40.43 8.92
C MET A 1 20.89 38.93 8.84
N ASP A 2 21.71 38.51 7.90
CA ASP A 2 21.79 37.13 7.44
C ASP A 2 22.75 36.37 8.35
N SER A 3 22.21 35.66 9.32
CA SER A 3 22.95 34.64 10.07
C SER A 3 23.29 33.51 9.10
N SER A 4 24.53 33.49 8.64
CA SER A 4 25.01 32.52 7.66
C SER A 4 24.79 31.09 8.17
N LEU A 5 24.36 30.17 7.28
CA LEU A 5 24.24 28.72 7.55
C LEU A 5 25.47 28.12 8.24
N HIS A 6 26.64 28.79 8.13
CA HIS A 6 27.86 28.41 8.80
C HIS A 6 27.80 28.60 10.34
N GLU A 7 27.12 29.63 10.84
CA GLU A 7 26.90 29.85 12.28
C GLU A 7 25.93 28.81 12.87
N VAL A 8 24.90 28.42 12.13
CA VAL A 8 23.96 27.37 12.55
C VAL A 8 24.67 26.00 12.59
N TRP A 9 25.55 25.72 11.63
CA TRP A 9 26.38 24.51 11.62
C TRP A 9 27.40 24.48 12.76
N GLN A 10 27.98 25.64 13.13
CA GLN A 10 28.84 25.76 14.31
C GLN A 10 28.07 25.70 15.63
N ALA A 11 26.82 26.17 15.68
CA ALA A 11 25.95 26.05 16.85
C ALA A 11 25.49 24.60 17.09
N ALA A 12 25.23 23.83 16.02
CA ALA A 12 24.95 22.39 16.11
C ALA A 12 26.16 21.56 16.57
N ALA A 13 27.39 22.05 16.35
CA ALA A 13 28.60 21.46 16.92
C ALA A 13 28.77 21.75 18.44
N GLY A 14 27.96 22.65 19.00
CA GLY A 14 28.04 23.11 20.39
C GLY A 14 27.35 22.22 21.43
N SER A 15 26.52 21.26 21.01
CA SER A 15 25.96 20.23 21.90
C SER A 15 26.33 18.82 21.45
N PRO A 16 27.62 18.43 21.54
CA PRO A 16 27.98 17.02 21.38
C PRO A 16 27.21 16.22 22.43
N PHE A 17 26.46 15.20 22.00
CA PHE A 17 26.00 14.17 22.92
C PHE A 17 27.25 13.52 23.52
N PHE A 18 27.54 13.84 24.77
CA PHE A 18 28.54 13.14 25.56
C PHE A 18 27.83 11.97 26.24
N PRO A 19 27.83 10.76 25.65
CA PRO A 19 27.34 9.61 26.38
C PRO A 19 28.17 9.49 27.66
N THR A 20 27.51 9.30 28.80
CA THR A 20 28.15 9.10 30.11
C THR A 20 29.18 7.96 30.05
N VAL A 21 29.03 7.05 29.08
CA VAL A 21 29.98 5.99 28.73
C VAL A 21 30.32 6.08 27.23
N SER A 22 31.58 6.34 26.90
CA SER A 22 32.04 6.45 25.52
C SER A 22 31.90 5.13 24.75
N LYS A 23 31.63 5.15 23.44
CA LYS A 23 31.43 3.94 22.61
C LYS A 23 32.56 2.89 22.76
N GLY A 24 33.81 3.32 22.96
CA GLY A 24 34.96 2.42 23.17
C GLY A 24 35.06 1.80 24.56
N SER A 25 34.33 2.34 25.56
CA SER A 25 34.34 1.87 26.95
C SER A 25 33.13 1.02 27.34
N GLN A 26 32.10 0.94 26.48
CA GLN A 26 30.84 0.24 26.76
C GLN A 26 31.06 -1.23 27.16
N PHE A 27 31.93 -1.95 26.43
CA PHE A 27 32.26 -3.34 26.74
C PHE A 27 32.97 -3.48 28.10
N TRP A 28 33.87 -2.56 28.41
CA TRP A 28 34.66 -2.59 29.63
C TRP A 28 33.82 -2.28 30.86
N VAL A 29 32.91 -1.30 30.75
CA VAL A 29 31.96 -0.94 31.81
C VAL A 29 30.95 -2.08 32.03
N ALA A 30 30.39 -2.66 30.96
CA ALA A 30 29.48 -3.80 31.06
C ALA A 30 30.16 -5.02 31.70
N PHE A 31 31.39 -5.35 31.27
CA PHE A 31 32.17 -6.45 31.85
C PHE A 31 32.48 -6.21 33.34
N SER A 32 32.86 -4.98 33.70
CA SER A 32 33.16 -4.62 35.09
C SER A 32 31.91 -4.72 35.98
N LEU A 33 30.76 -4.25 35.51
CA LEU A 33 29.50 -4.33 36.25
C LEU A 33 29.03 -5.78 36.41
N LEU A 34 29.18 -6.61 35.37
CA LEU A 34 28.84 -8.02 35.42
C LEU A 34 29.78 -8.79 36.36
N PHE A 35 31.07 -8.51 36.31
CA PHE A 35 32.06 -9.10 37.21
C PHE A 35 31.80 -8.70 38.68
N LEU A 36 31.44 -7.43 38.91
CA LEU A 36 31.09 -6.92 40.24
C LEU A 36 29.81 -7.56 40.76
N GLY A 37 28.78 -7.70 39.92
CA GLY A 37 27.53 -8.41 40.25
C GLY A 37 27.77 -9.88 40.59
N PHE A 38 28.59 -10.58 39.81
CA PHE A 38 28.92 -11.99 40.06
C PHE A 38 29.76 -12.16 41.34
N SER A 39 30.72 -11.26 41.58
CA SER A 39 31.55 -11.27 42.78
C SER A 39 30.74 -10.98 44.04
N LEU A 40 29.86 -9.98 44.02
CA LEU A 40 28.95 -9.66 45.13
C LEU A 40 27.99 -10.80 45.42
N THR A 41 27.44 -11.44 44.38
CA THR A 41 26.57 -12.61 44.51
C THR A 41 27.32 -13.81 45.10
N GLY A 42 28.57 -14.04 44.67
CA GLY A 42 29.44 -15.08 45.22
C GLY A 42 29.79 -14.86 46.69
N VAL A 43 30.14 -13.62 47.07
CA VAL A 43 30.42 -13.25 48.46
C VAL A 43 29.16 -13.40 49.34
N PHE A 44 27.99 -13.01 48.83
CA PHE A 44 26.72 -13.24 49.52
C PHE A 44 26.40 -14.74 49.69
N ALA A 45 26.67 -15.57 48.67
CA ALA A 45 26.45 -17.00 48.75
C ALA A 45 27.34 -17.70 49.78
N LEU A 46 28.56 -17.18 50.01
CA LEU A 46 29.53 -17.73 50.97
C LEU A 46 29.29 -17.30 52.42
N ASN A 47 28.59 -16.19 52.66
CA ASN A 47 28.35 -15.68 54.01
C ASN A 47 26.89 -15.23 54.20
N ARG A 48 25.98 -16.21 54.22
CA ARG A 48 24.52 -16.01 54.32
C ARG A 48 24.12 -15.48 55.70
N THR A 49 24.01 -14.16 55.81
CA THR A 49 23.40 -13.48 56.96
C THR A 49 22.29 -12.53 56.47
N LEU A 50 21.15 -12.52 57.17
CA LEU A 50 19.96 -11.72 56.83
C LEU A 50 20.24 -10.20 56.74
N VAL A 51 21.30 -9.72 57.40
CA VAL A 51 21.74 -8.33 57.40
C VAL A 51 22.42 -7.92 56.08
N ASN A 52 23.00 -8.87 55.34
CA ASN A 52 23.72 -8.60 54.10
C ASN A 52 22.83 -8.52 52.85
N VAL A 53 21.55 -8.88 52.96
CA VAL A 53 20.57 -8.83 51.85
C VAL A 53 20.36 -7.41 51.31
N PRO A 54 20.09 -6.37 52.13
CA PRO A 54 19.90 -5.01 51.60
C PRO A 54 21.19 -4.37 51.08
N VAL A 55 22.36 -4.72 51.62
CA VAL A 55 23.64 -4.07 51.29
C VAL A 55 24.31 -4.67 50.05
N LEU A 56 24.19 -5.99 49.85
CA LEU A 56 24.89 -6.69 48.75
C LEU A 56 23.92 -7.27 47.72
N GLY A 57 22.74 -7.72 48.16
CA GLY A 57 21.73 -8.30 47.27
C GLY A 57 21.06 -7.27 46.36
N ILE A 58 20.60 -6.14 46.92
CA ILE A 58 19.91 -5.10 46.14
C ILE A 58 20.82 -4.49 45.07
N PRO A 59 22.08 -4.08 45.35
CA PRO A 59 22.96 -3.55 44.31
C PRO A 59 23.37 -4.57 43.25
N ALA A 60 23.56 -5.85 43.63
CA ALA A 60 23.85 -6.92 42.68
C ALA A 60 22.66 -7.20 41.76
N SER A 61 21.43 -7.20 42.28
CA SER A 61 20.21 -7.34 41.48
C SER A 61 20.00 -6.15 40.55
N ILE A 62 20.29 -4.91 40.99
CA ILE A 62 20.23 -3.73 40.13
C ILE A 62 21.31 -3.80 39.05
N ALA A 63 22.55 -4.17 39.36
CA ALA A 63 23.63 -4.28 38.38
C ALA A 63 23.37 -5.37 37.31
N ILE A 64 22.70 -6.46 37.68
CA ILE A 64 22.27 -7.51 36.75
C ILE A 64 21.04 -7.06 35.95
N ALA A 65 20.06 -6.41 36.59
CA ALA A 65 18.87 -5.89 35.92
C ALA A 65 19.22 -4.81 34.89
N HIS A 66 20.15 -3.91 35.21
CA HIS A 66 20.59 -2.84 34.30
C HIS A 66 21.35 -3.36 33.06
N ASN A 67 21.90 -4.59 33.12
CA ASN A 67 22.49 -5.29 31.97
C ASN A 67 21.47 -6.14 31.20
N LEU A 68 20.34 -6.51 31.83
CA LEU A 68 19.24 -7.25 31.18
C LEU A 68 18.23 -6.31 30.50
N GLU A 69 18.20 -5.06 30.93
CA GLU A 69 17.56 -3.96 30.22
C GLU A 69 18.44 -3.63 29.01
N MET A 70 18.32 -4.49 27.99
CA MET A 70 18.60 -4.16 26.60
C MET A 70 18.18 -2.71 26.37
N ALA A 71 19.08 -1.96 25.72
CA ALA A 71 18.92 -0.56 25.35
C ALA A 71 17.45 -0.16 25.21
N PRO A 72 16.99 0.96 25.80
CA PRO A 72 15.62 1.39 25.64
C PRO A 72 15.32 1.38 24.15
N ASP A 73 14.47 0.45 23.72
CA ASP A 73 14.12 0.27 22.32
C ASP A 73 13.59 1.63 21.89
N ALA A 74 14.39 2.36 21.10
CA ALA A 74 13.98 3.66 20.60
C ALA A 74 12.63 3.44 19.93
N GLN A 75 11.61 4.22 20.33
CA GLN A 75 10.28 4.00 19.82
C GLN A 75 10.34 4.03 18.28
N PRO A 76 9.88 2.97 17.59
CA PRO A 76 10.02 2.89 16.15
C PRO A 76 9.24 4.03 15.49
N ILE A 77 9.74 4.56 14.37
CA ILE A 77 9.01 5.56 13.56
C ILE A 77 7.59 5.06 13.25
N PHE A 78 7.44 3.78 12.95
CA PHE A 78 6.15 3.19 12.65
C PHE A 78 6.02 1.77 13.19
N ARG A 79 4.86 1.49 13.79
CA ARG A 79 4.45 0.16 14.20
C ARG A 79 2.95 0.03 14.04
N ALA A 80 2.50 -0.98 13.29
CA ALA A 80 1.09 -1.32 13.16
C ALA A 80 0.86 -2.82 13.32
N VAL A 81 -0.22 -3.21 13.99
CA VAL A 81 -0.59 -4.61 14.23
C VAL A 81 -1.95 -4.86 13.61
N ALA A 82 -2.03 -5.79 12.66
CA ALA A 82 -3.26 -6.28 12.07
C ALA A 82 -3.61 -7.66 12.63
N THR A 83 -4.90 -7.95 12.74
CA THR A 83 -5.42 -9.26 13.15
C THR A 83 -5.59 -10.22 11.97
N SER A 84 -5.28 -9.77 10.76
CA SER A 84 -5.34 -10.56 9.53
C SER A 84 -4.44 -9.95 8.45
N THR A 85 -3.76 -10.79 7.68
CA THR A 85 -2.98 -10.36 6.51
C THR A 85 -3.85 -10.20 5.25
N ARG A 86 -5.07 -10.78 5.24
CA ARG A 86 -5.91 -10.86 4.05
C ARG A 86 -6.31 -9.49 3.48
N PRO A 87 -6.81 -8.52 4.27
CA PRO A 87 -7.14 -7.21 3.73
C PRO A 87 -5.92 -6.48 3.15
N LEU A 88 -4.78 -6.59 3.84
CA LEU A 88 -3.53 -5.97 3.39
C LEU A 88 -3.09 -6.57 2.05
N TYR A 89 -3.07 -7.91 1.95
CA TYR A 89 -2.70 -8.62 0.72
C TYR A 89 -3.66 -8.29 -0.43
N GLN A 90 -4.98 -8.29 -0.18
CA GLN A 90 -5.99 -8.00 -1.21
C GLN A 90 -5.81 -6.61 -1.81
N LEU A 91 -5.60 -5.59 -0.98
CA LEU A 91 -5.41 -4.20 -1.44
C LEU A 91 -4.07 -4.02 -2.16
N LEU A 92 -2.99 -4.53 -1.57
CA LEU A 92 -1.64 -4.36 -2.11
C LEU A 92 -1.42 -5.12 -3.43
N ARG A 93 -2.07 -6.27 -3.61
CA ARG A 93 -2.02 -7.03 -4.87
C ARG A 93 -2.56 -6.23 -6.06
N CYS A 94 -3.54 -5.35 -5.85
CA CYS A 94 -4.17 -4.58 -6.92
C CYS A 94 -3.21 -3.59 -7.59
N ILE A 95 -2.14 -3.18 -6.90
CA ILE A 95 -1.14 -2.23 -7.42
C ILE A 95 0.19 -2.93 -7.79
N ASN A 96 0.19 -4.27 -7.92
CA ASN A 96 1.38 -5.06 -8.22
C ASN A 96 1.73 -5.09 -9.72
N PHE A 97 1.95 -3.92 -10.31
CA PHE A 97 2.38 -3.75 -11.71
C PHE A 97 3.74 -3.05 -11.83
N ALA A 98 4.30 -2.54 -10.74
CA ALA A 98 5.61 -1.91 -10.68
C ALA A 98 6.58 -2.74 -9.82
N PRO A 99 7.89 -2.76 -10.16
CA PRO A 99 8.88 -3.54 -9.41
C PRO A 99 9.13 -3.00 -8.00
N ARG A 100 8.97 -1.69 -7.82
CA ARG A 100 9.07 -0.98 -6.54
C ARG A 100 7.86 -0.11 -6.35
N VAL A 101 7.50 0.08 -5.09
CA VAL A 101 6.43 0.98 -4.67
C VAL A 101 6.95 1.98 -3.66
N HIS A 102 6.43 3.20 -3.76
CA HIS A 102 6.67 4.25 -2.80
C HIS A 102 5.74 4.06 -1.60
N VAL A 103 6.30 4.04 -0.41
CA VAL A 103 5.59 3.90 0.86
C VAL A 103 5.73 5.20 1.63
N GLN A 104 4.61 5.76 2.05
CA GLN A 104 4.56 6.96 2.87
C GLN A 104 3.74 6.67 4.13
N ILE A 105 4.34 6.92 5.28
CA ILE A 105 3.71 6.74 6.60
C ILE A 105 3.03 8.06 6.99
N THR A 106 1.76 7.98 7.38
CA THR A 106 0.94 9.13 7.77
C THR A 106 0.28 8.86 9.13
N GLU A 107 -0.34 9.85 9.78
CA GLU A 107 -1.07 9.58 11.03
C GLU A 107 -2.35 8.74 10.83
N ASP A 108 -2.92 8.80 9.62
CA ASP A 108 -4.18 8.14 9.27
C ASP A 108 -4.00 6.75 8.67
N GLY A 109 -2.78 6.36 8.32
CA GLY A 109 -2.53 5.09 7.65
C GLY A 109 -1.21 5.05 6.89
N VAL A 110 -1.06 4.03 6.04
CA VAL A 110 0.12 3.85 5.20
C VAL A 110 -0.30 3.89 3.74
N ARG A 111 0.30 4.81 2.98
CA ARG A 111 0.06 4.97 1.53
C ARG A 111 1.10 4.18 0.75
N PHE A 112 0.66 3.27 -0.11
CA PHE A 112 1.47 2.57 -1.09
C PHE A 112 1.13 3.09 -2.48
N ALA A 113 2.13 3.59 -3.21
CA ALA A 113 1.97 4.11 -4.56
C ALA A 113 2.90 3.38 -5.53
N ALA A 114 2.31 2.77 -6.56
CA ALA A 114 3.01 2.20 -7.70
C ALA A 114 2.92 3.20 -8.86
N ASP A 115 4.07 3.54 -9.45
CA ASP A 115 4.15 4.37 -10.65
C ASP A 115 4.67 3.55 -11.82
N HIS A 116 4.16 3.85 -13.02
CA HIS A 116 4.63 3.28 -14.26
C HIS A 116 4.82 4.37 -15.30
N ALA A 117 6.10 4.71 -15.54
CA ALA A 117 6.54 5.66 -16.55
C ALA A 117 5.89 7.06 -16.46
N ARG A 118 5.42 7.49 -15.27
CA ARG A 118 4.70 8.76 -15.05
C ARG A 118 3.39 8.94 -15.83
N VAL A 119 2.88 7.86 -16.43
CA VAL A 119 1.64 7.87 -17.22
C VAL A 119 0.54 7.12 -16.49
N MET A 120 0.90 6.18 -15.62
CA MET A 120 -0.03 5.42 -14.79
C MET A 120 0.45 5.43 -13.34
N GLN A 121 -0.45 5.79 -12.44
CA GLN A 121 -0.23 5.68 -10.99
C GLN A 121 -1.35 4.87 -10.36
N GLY A 122 -1.00 3.97 -9.45
CA GLY A 122 -1.94 3.18 -8.65
C GLY A 122 -1.61 3.32 -7.17
N VAL A 123 -2.59 3.72 -6.36
CA VAL A 123 -2.42 4.03 -4.95
C VAL A 123 -3.36 3.16 -4.12
N ALA A 124 -2.78 2.43 -3.17
CA ALA A 124 -3.49 1.71 -2.13
C ALA A 124 -3.26 2.38 -0.77
N PHE A 125 -4.34 2.78 -0.10
CA PHE A 125 -4.27 3.36 1.23
C PHE A 125 -4.69 2.34 2.29
N LEU A 126 -3.77 2.01 3.19
CA LEU A 126 -4.03 1.15 4.33
C LEU A 126 -4.42 2.03 5.52
N ASP A 127 -5.72 2.24 5.68
CA ASP A 127 -6.27 3.03 6.78
C ASP A 127 -5.89 2.45 8.15
N LYS A 128 -5.60 3.31 9.13
CA LYS A 128 -5.30 2.91 10.52
C LYS A 128 -6.38 2.00 11.12
N ALA A 129 -7.63 2.12 10.66
CA ALA A 129 -8.74 1.27 11.05
C ALA A 129 -8.57 -0.20 10.63
N LEU A 130 -7.68 -0.53 9.69
CA LEU A 130 -7.35 -1.93 9.36
C LEU A 130 -6.50 -2.61 10.43
N PHE A 131 -5.93 -1.83 11.34
CA PHE A 131 -5.02 -2.28 12.38
C PHE A 131 -5.72 -2.25 13.74
N SER A 132 -5.42 -3.23 14.60
CA SER A 132 -5.82 -3.22 16.01
C SER A 132 -4.98 -2.26 16.85
N SER A 133 -3.76 -1.96 16.40
CA SER A 133 -2.85 -0.98 16.98
C SER A 133 -2.10 -0.28 15.87
N TYR A 134 -2.03 1.05 15.91
CA TYR A 134 -1.31 1.89 14.96
C TYR A 134 -0.54 2.95 15.73
N THR A 135 0.76 3.04 15.52
CA THR A 135 1.65 4.02 16.15
C THR A 135 2.58 4.58 15.08
N ALA A 136 2.52 5.89 14.87
CA ALA A 136 3.42 6.62 13.99
C ALA A 136 4.06 7.76 14.80
N ASN A 137 5.37 7.69 14.97
CA ASN A 137 6.18 8.71 15.64
C ASN A 137 6.79 9.59 14.55
N LEU A 138 5.99 10.50 14.03
CA LEU A 138 6.40 11.41 12.97
C LEU A 138 7.28 12.52 13.53
N PRO A 139 8.28 13.01 12.77
CA PRO A 139 9.08 14.16 13.19
C PRO A 139 8.16 15.37 13.40
N ALA A 140 8.43 16.13 14.47
CA ALA A 140 7.65 17.32 14.81
C ALA A 140 7.76 18.38 13.71
N GLN A 141 6.66 19.08 13.47
CA GLN A 141 6.59 20.18 12.50
C GLN A 141 7.42 21.37 13.00
N ASP A 142 8.62 21.58 12.45
CA ASP A 142 9.42 22.78 12.68
C ASP A 142 9.07 23.85 11.63
N GLY A 143 8.15 24.78 11.98
CA GLY A 143 7.84 25.98 11.19
C GLY A 143 6.63 25.90 10.25
N ASP A 144 6.60 26.79 9.24
CA ASP A 144 5.51 26.95 8.25
C ASP A 144 5.52 25.90 7.11
N ASN A 145 6.54 25.03 7.08
CA ASN A 145 6.64 23.98 6.05
C ASN A 145 5.80 22.75 6.43
N PRO A 146 5.21 22.06 5.44
CA PRO A 146 4.49 20.81 5.69
C PRO A 146 5.43 19.76 6.31
N PRO A 147 4.95 18.92 7.24
CA PRO A 147 5.77 17.92 7.89
C PRO A 147 6.34 16.94 6.86
N GLU A 148 7.65 16.70 6.93
CA GLU A 148 8.32 15.73 6.07
C GLU A 148 7.99 14.31 6.56
N LEU A 149 7.03 13.69 5.90
CA LEU A 149 6.53 12.38 6.28
C LEU A 149 7.55 11.29 5.92
N PRO A 150 7.82 10.32 6.82
CA PRO A 150 8.72 9.21 6.54
C PRO A 150 8.27 8.46 5.28
N ASN A 151 9.17 8.38 4.31
CA ASN A 151 8.89 7.76 3.04
C ASN A 151 10.10 7.00 2.51
N PHE A 152 9.84 5.90 1.82
CA PHE A 152 10.85 5.00 1.29
C PHE A 152 10.27 4.14 0.17
N GLN A 153 11.13 3.53 -0.64
CA GLN A 153 10.72 2.54 -1.62
C GLN A 153 11.01 1.12 -1.15
N LEU A 154 10.21 0.16 -1.59
CA LEU A 154 10.43 -1.27 -1.33
C LEU A 154 9.88 -2.12 -2.47
N SER A 155 10.29 -3.40 -2.51
CA SER A 155 9.73 -4.37 -3.46
C SER A 155 8.35 -4.86 -3.00
N LEU A 156 7.32 -4.53 -3.77
CA LEU A 156 5.95 -4.95 -3.46
C LEU A 156 5.77 -6.46 -3.58
N SER A 157 6.43 -7.12 -4.55
CA SER A 157 6.40 -8.57 -4.68
C SER A 157 6.90 -9.26 -3.41
N SER A 158 7.98 -8.76 -2.80
CA SER A 158 8.47 -9.31 -1.52
C SER A 158 7.48 -9.10 -0.36
N VAL A 159 6.77 -7.97 -0.32
CA VAL A 159 5.70 -7.77 0.68
C VAL A 159 4.57 -8.78 0.48
N LEU A 160 4.14 -8.98 -0.77
CA LEU A 160 3.05 -9.90 -1.09
C LEU A 160 3.41 -11.35 -0.75
N GLU A 161 4.63 -11.79 -1.08
CA GLU A 161 5.14 -13.12 -0.71
C GLU A 161 5.12 -13.33 0.81
N VAL A 162 5.60 -12.35 1.57
CA VAL A 162 5.61 -12.42 3.03
C VAL A 162 4.19 -12.47 3.59
N LEU A 163 3.26 -11.63 3.10
CA LEU A 163 1.87 -11.63 3.55
C LEU A 163 1.15 -12.96 3.25
N GLN A 164 1.62 -13.72 2.26
CA GLN A 164 1.07 -15.02 1.88
C GLN A 164 1.77 -16.22 2.52
N ILE A 165 2.78 -16.03 3.38
CA ILE A 165 3.63 -17.13 3.84
C ILE A 165 2.86 -18.29 4.47
N PHE A 166 1.77 -18.02 5.19
CA PHE A 166 0.89 -19.05 5.76
C PHE A 166 -0.36 -19.34 4.90
N GLY A 167 -0.78 -18.41 4.04
CA GLY A 167 -1.88 -18.64 3.10
C GLY A 167 -1.55 -19.62 1.98
N ALA A 168 -0.29 -19.69 1.56
CA ALA A 168 0.19 -20.65 0.56
C ALA A 168 0.20 -22.09 1.11
N VAL A 169 0.43 -22.27 2.41
CA VAL A 169 0.39 -23.58 3.07
C VAL A 169 -1.02 -24.17 3.01
N ASP A 170 -2.06 -23.37 3.27
CA ASP A 170 -3.45 -23.79 3.15
C ASP A 170 -3.81 -24.23 1.71
N VAL A 171 -3.32 -23.50 0.69
CA VAL A 171 -3.56 -23.83 -0.72
C VAL A 171 -2.81 -25.10 -1.13
N ALA A 172 -1.56 -25.29 -0.71
CA ALA A 172 -0.79 -26.49 -0.96
C ALA A 172 -1.43 -27.73 -0.31
N THR A 173 -1.92 -27.59 0.93
CA THR A 173 -2.63 -28.67 1.64
C THR A 173 -3.95 -29.01 0.94
N ARG A 174 -4.65 -28.01 0.37
CA ARG A 174 -5.84 -28.23 -0.46
C ARG A 174 -5.52 -28.95 -1.77
N ALA A 175 -4.44 -28.57 -2.46
CA ALA A 175 -4.02 -29.23 -3.71
C ALA A 175 -3.65 -30.71 -3.46
N GLN A 176 -2.92 -30.99 -2.38
CA GLN A 176 -2.59 -32.38 -2.00
C GLN A 176 -3.82 -33.21 -1.61
N LYS A 177 -4.84 -32.61 -0.98
CA LYS A 177 -6.10 -33.29 -0.70
C LYS A 177 -6.95 -33.50 -1.95
N ALA A 178 -6.88 -32.61 -2.94
CA ALA A 178 -7.57 -32.76 -4.22
C ALA A 178 -6.97 -33.91 -5.05
N ASP A 179 -5.65 -34.11 -4.99
CA ASP A 179 -4.98 -35.26 -5.64
C ASP A 179 -5.31 -36.62 -4.98
N GLN A 180 -5.73 -36.62 -3.71
CA GLN A 180 -6.07 -37.85 -2.99
C GLN A 180 -7.45 -38.43 -3.34
N ASP A 181 -8.38 -37.65 -3.93
CA ASP A 181 -9.73 -38.10 -4.30
C ASP A 181 -10.20 -37.50 -5.65
N PRO A 182 -9.83 -38.11 -6.80
CA PRO A 182 -10.16 -37.61 -8.15
C PRO A 182 -11.67 -37.58 -8.48
N TYR A 183 -12.52 -38.20 -7.67
CA TYR A 183 -13.96 -38.37 -7.91
C TYR A 183 -14.86 -37.35 -7.19
N ARG A 184 -14.31 -36.38 -6.45
CA ARG A 184 -15.12 -35.26 -5.95
C ARG A 184 -15.31 -34.22 -7.04
N SER A 185 -16.54 -34.15 -7.55
CA SER A 185 -16.95 -33.22 -8.60
C SER A 185 -16.71 -31.74 -8.22
N ASN A 186 -16.18 -30.99 -9.20
CA ASN A 186 -15.85 -29.56 -9.19
C ASN A 186 -17.03 -28.58 -8.91
N LEU A 187 -18.22 -29.06 -8.53
CA LEU A 187 -19.42 -28.22 -8.35
C LEU A 187 -19.49 -27.51 -6.98
N ARG A 188 -18.48 -27.66 -6.12
CA ARG A 188 -18.47 -27.08 -4.75
C ARG A 188 -17.25 -26.22 -4.41
N ASN A 189 -16.53 -25.68 -5.41
CA ASN A 189 -15.35 -24.82 -5.21
C ASN A 189 -15.60 -23.46 -4.53
N TYR A 190 -16.81 -23.19 -4.03
CA TYR A 190 -17.16 -21.91 -3.40
C TYR A 190 -17.59 -22.02 -1.93
N ARG A 191 -17.39 -23.17 -1.26
CA ARG A 191 -17.56 -23.24 0.20
C ARG A 191 -16.20 -23.22 0.90
N PRO A 192 -15.94 -22.24 1.79
CA PRO A 192 -14.79 -22.27 2.69
C PRO A 192 -14.78 -23.60 3.46
N ASP A 193 -13.63 -24.26 3.50
CA ASP A 193 -13.45 -25.52 4.24
C ASP A 193 -13.59 -25.24 5.73
N ALA A 194 -14.61 -25.86 6.38
CA ALA A 194 -15.01 -25.62 7.77
C ALA A 194 -13.91 -25.90 8.82
N PHE A 195 -12.77 -26.47 8.39
CA PHE A 195 -11.62 -26.83 9.23
C PHE A 195 -10.29 -26.21 8.76
N SER A 196 -10.33 -25.19 7.89
CA SER A 196 -9.15 -24.34 7.72
C SER A 196 -8.92 -23.53 9.00
N ASN A 197 -7.67 -23.27 9.39
CA ASN A 197 -7.36 -22.36 10.52
C ASN A 197 -8.07 -21.00 10.35
N GLN A 198 -8.26 -20.59 9.10
CA GLN A 198 -9.06 -19.43 8.66
C GLN A 198 -10.56 -19.52 8.98
N THR A 199 -11.18 -20.70 8.95
CA THR A 199 -12.62 -20.89 9.28
C THR A 199 -12.83 -21.22 10.76
N LEU A 200 -11.78 -21.66 11.45
CA LEU A 200 -11.75 -21.90 12.89
C LEU A 200 -11.48 -20.63 13.72
N GLY A 201 -11.24 -19.48 13.08
CA GLY A 201 -11.04 -18.21 13.77
C GLY A 201 -9.70 -18.11 14.51
N ILE A 202 -8.70 -18.92 14.15
CA ILE A 202 -7.35 -18.83 14.70
C ILE A 202 -6.66 -17.66 13.98
N SER A 203 -6.90 -16.45 14.47
CA SER A 203 -6.34 -15.23 13.89
C SER A 203 -4.84 -15.16 14.15
N GLY A 204 -4.04 -15.31 13.09
CA GLY A 204 -2.64 -14.89 13.14
C GLY A 204 -2.54 -13.37 13.26
N THR A 205 -1.50 -12.87 13.92
CA THR A 205 -1.23 -11.43 13.98
C THR A 205 -0.17 -11.06 12.94
N CYS A 206 -0.30 -9.89 12.33
CA CYS A 206 0.68 -9.34 11.41
C CYS A 206 1.14 -7.98 11.94
N THR A 207 2.41 -7.87 12.30
CA THR A 207 3.03 -6.63 12.76
C THR A 207 3.92 -6.06 11.67
N LEU A 208 3.61 -4.84 11.25
CA LEU A 208 4.42 -4.02 10.36
C LEU A 208 5.25 -3.07 11.22
N GLN A 209 6.55 -2.99 10.98
CA GLN A 209 7.45 -2.14 11.76
C GLN A 209 8.52 -1.47 10.88
N TYR A 210 8.75 -0.19 11.13
CA TYR A 210 9.84 0.60 10.57
C TYR A 210 10.50 1.37 11.71
N SER A 211 11.75 1.04 12.04
CA SER A 211 12.38 1.53 13.27
C SER A 211 12.91 2.95 13.10
N GLN A 212 13.73 3.17 12.08
CA GLN A 212 14.42 4.43 11.79
C GLN A 212 14.55 4.63 10.28
N GLU A 213 14.90 5.84 9.85
CA GLU A 213 15.17 6.11 8.44
C GLU A 213 16.35 5.24 7.94
N GLY A 214 16.17 4.58 6.81
CA GLY A 214 17.15 3.66 6.22
C GLY A 214 17.16 2.23 6.78
N ASP A 215 16.43 1.95 7.86
CA ASP A 215 16.29 0.57 8.38
C ASP A 215 15.37 -0.29 7.49
N PRO A 216 15.55 -1.62 7.47
CA PRO A 216 14.65 -2.49 6.73
C PRO A 216 13.22 -2.45 7.30
N PHE A 217 12.24 -2.55 6.40
CA PHE A 217 10.83 -2.69 6.77
C PHE A 217 10.57 -4.12 7.23
N LYS A 218 10.20 -4.27 8.51
CA LYS A 218 10.01 -5.59 9.13
C LYS A 218 8.54 -5.98 9.13
N ILE A 219 8.26 -7.18 8.63
CA ILE A 219 6.93 -7.79 8.70
C ILE A 219 7.05 -9.05 9.55
N THR A 220 6.33 -9.05 10.67
CA THR A 220 6.30 -10.17 11.62
C THR A 220 4.91 -10.79 11.61
N ILE A 221 4.81 -12.06 11.21
CA ILE A 221 3.55 -12.80 11.21
C ILE A 221 3.64 -13.90 12.26
N GLU A 222 2.66 -13.95 13.16
CA GLU A 222 2.56 -14.96 14.21
C GLU A 222 1.25 -15.73 14.08
N GLU A 223 1.33 -17.04 13.86
CA GLU A 223 0.17 -17.93 13.73
C GLU A 223 0.47 -19.28 14.39
N SER A 224 -0.47 -19.80 15.19
CA SER A 224 -0.37 -21.13 15.82
C SER A 224 0.95 -21.38 16.60
N GLY A 225 1.50 -20.34 17.22
CA GLY A 225 2.77 -20.40 17.97
C GLY A 225 4.03 -20.34 17.12
N VAL A 226 3.90 -20.21 15.79
CA VAL A 226 5.03 -19.98 14.87
C VAL A 226 5.12 -18.49 14.58
N LYS A 227 6.29 -17.90 14.82
CA LYS A 227 6.58 -16.50 14.53
C LYS A 227 7.59 -16.41 13.39
N THR A 228 7.18 -15.83 12.27
CA THR A 228 8.05 -15.54 11.14
C THR A 228 8.31 -14.04 11.06
N THR A 229 9.57 -13.63 10.98
CA THR A 229 9.96 -12.23 10.79
C THR A 229 10.74 -12.08 9.49
N ALA A 230 10.20 -11.31 8.56
CA ALA A 230 10.87 -10.93 7.32
C ALA A 230 11.41 -9.50 7.44
N SER A 231 12.65 -9.29 7.01
CA SER A 231 13.27 -7.96 6.94
C SER A 231 13.43 -7.57 5.48
N LEU A 232 12.64 -6.59 5.03
CA LEU A 232 12.61 -6.14 3.65
C LEU A 232 13.49 -4.90 3.47
N THR A 233 14.37 -4.93 2.47
CA THR A 233 15.25 -3.80 2.15
C THR A 233 14.42 -2.59 1.71
N THR A 234 14.71 -1.45 2.33
CA THR A 234 14.18 -0.14 1.92
C THR A 234 15.18 0.59 1.05
N TYR A 235 14.68 1.32 0.06
CA TYR A 235 15.47 2.13 -0.85
C TYR A 235 15.11 3.61 -0.67
N LEU A 236 16.04 4.47 -1.05
CA LEU A 236 15.78 5.90 -1.10
C LEU A 236 14.59 6.17 -2.04
N PRO A 237 13.64 7.00 -1.65
CA PRO A 237 12.57 7.47 -2.54
C PRO A 237 13.19 8.22 -3.73
N GLU A 238 13.08 7.66 -4.94
CA GLU A 238 13.02 8.53 -6.12
C GLU A 238 11.67 9.25 -6.03
N ILE A 239 11.63 10.56 -6.31
CA ILE A 239 10.42 11.37 -6.23
C ILE A 239 9.70 11.31 -7.60
N PRO A 240 8.69 10.46 -7.80
CA PRO A 240 7.65 10.71 -8.77
C PRO A 240 6.61 11.61 -8.10
N ASP A 241 6.45 12.84 -8.59
CA ASP A 241 5.28 13.64 -8.25
C ASP A 241 4.01 12.86 -8.63
N ASP A 242 2.97 12.95 -7.79
CA ASP A 242 1.67 12.36 -8.11
C ASP A 242 1.17 12.92 -9.44
N ILE A 243 0.51 12.09 -10.25
CA ILE A 243 -0.13 12.56 -11.47
C ILE A 243 -1.16 13.64 -11.07
N PRO A 244 -1.01 14.89 -11.55
CA PRO A 244 -1.90 15.98 -11.18
C PRO A 244 -3.30 15.66 -11.69
N PHE A 245 -4.30 15.87 -10.84
CA PHE A 245 -5.70 15.66 -11.18
C PHE A 245 -6.51 16.77 -10.54
N ASP A 246 -7.09 17.64 -11.37
CA ASP A 246 -7.86 18.78 -10.86
C ASP A 246 -9.25 18.33 -10.40
N ARG A 247 -9.48 18.38 -9.09
CA ARG A 247 -10.76 18.01 -8.48
C ARG A 247 -11.81 19.09 -8.58
N ASN A 248 -11.40 20.33 -8.85
CA ASN A 248 -12.30 21.48 -9.00
C ASN A 248 -12.78 21.60 -10.45
N ASP A 249 -11.98 21.15 -11.42
CA ASP A 249 -12.30 21.17 -12.84
C ASP A 249 -12.63 19.75 -13.39
N LEU A 250 -13.74 19.19 -12.91
CA LEU A 250 -14.22 17.88 -13.35
C LEU A 250 -15.08 17.99 -14.61
N SER A 251 -14.59 17.44 -15.72
CA SER A 251 -15.34 17.28 -16.98
C SER A 251 -16.50 16.30 -16.84
N PHE A 252 -16.27 15.17 -16.16
CA PHE A 252 -17.33 14.22 -15.85
C PHE A 252 -17.07 13.44 -14.55
N LYS A 253 -18.16 12.89 -14.00
CA LYS A 253 -18.17 11.94 -12.89
C LYS A 253 -19.25 10.90 -13.10
N ILE A 254 -18.84 9.64 -13.20
CA ILE A 254 -19.73 8.48 -13.34
C ILE A 254 -19.44 7.49 -12.21
N ILE A 255 -20.48 7.00 -11.54
CA ILE A 255 -20.37 5.91 -10.57
C ILE A 255 -21.19 4.74 -11.06
N MET A 256 -20.57 3.57 -11.10
CA MET A 256 -21.18 2.33 -11.57
C MET A 256 -20.67 1.12 -10.78
N GLN A 257 -21.29 -0.04 -10.99
CA GLN A 257 -20.80 -1.29 -10.44
C GLN A 257 -19.45 -1.64 -11.08
N SER A 258 -18.47 -1.98 -10.23
CA SER A 258 -17.11 -2.26 -10.68
C SER A 258 -17.04 -3.47 -11.62
N ARG A 259 -17.92 -4.46 -11.39
CA ARG A 259 -17.99 -5.67 -12.21
C ARG A 259 -18.38 -5.39 -13.66
N THR A 260 -19.26 -4.42 -13.90
CA THR A 260 -19.66 -4.07 -15.25
C THR A 260 -18.49 -3.50 -16.06
N LEU A 261 -17.68 -2.63 -15.45
CA LEU A 261 -16.45 -2.13 -16.08
C LEU A 261 -15.47 -3.27 -16.38
N LEU A 262 -15.32 -4.23 -15.45
CA LEU A 262 -14.49 -5.41 -15.64
C LEU A 262 -14.94 -6.26 -16.83
N ASP A 263 -16.24 -6.52 -16.95
CA ASP A 263 -16.80 -7.33 -18.03
C ASP A 263 -16.53 -6.66 -19.40
N SER A 264 -16.66 -5.34 -19.49
CA SER A 264 -16.33 -4.58 -20.71
C SER A 264 -14.84 -4.63 -21.06
N MET A 265 -13.95 -4.54 -20.05
CA MET A 265 -12.51 -4.73 -20.29
C MET A 265 -12.18 -6.15 -20.77
N ALA A 266 -12.89 -7.16 -20.27
CA ALA A 266 -12.73 -8.55 -20.69
C ALA A 266 -13.24 -8.80 -22.11
N GLU A 267 -14.25 -8.05 -22.57
CA GLU A 267 -14.76 -8.10 -23.94
C GLU A 267 -13.82 -7.44 -24.95
N ILE A 268 -13.17 -6.33 -24.57
CA ILE A 268 -12.22 -5.61 -25.42
C ILE A 268 -10.85 -6.31 -25.47
N SER A 269 -10.42 -6.94 -24.37
CA SER A 269 -9.07 -7.54 -24.26
C SER A 269 -8.66 -8.53 -25.35
N PRO A 270 -9.54 -9.37 -25.94
CA PRO A 270 -9.16 -10.28 -27.02
C PRO A 270 -8.69 -9.59 -28.30
N THR A 271 -9.12 -8.34 -28.54
CA THR A 271 -8.66 -7.55 -29.70
C THR A 271 -7.27 -6.95 -29.50
N ALA A 272 -6.72 -7.02 -28.28
CA ALA A 272 -5.42 -6.48 -27.88
C ALA A 272 -5.15 -5.06 -28.44
N PRO A 273 -6.04 -4.09 -28.20
CA PRO A 273 -5.89 -2.75 -28.75
C PRO A 273 -4.72 -2.03 -28.09
N THR A 274 -4.04 -1.17 -28.83
CA THR A 274 -2.95 -0.34 -28.27
C THR A 274 -3.51 0.82 -27.45
N LYS A 275 -4.62 1.41 -27.93
CA LYS A 275 -5.32 2.54 -27.32
C LYS A 275 -6.75 2.12 -26.93
N LEU A 276 -7.18 2.58 -25.75
CA LEU A 276 -8.55 2.53 -25.29
C LEU A 276 -9.11 3.94 -25.25
N THR A 277 -10.08 4.22 -26.11
CA THR A 277 -10.84 5.47 -26.12
C THR A 277 -11.99 5.37 -25.14
N ILE A 278 -12.07 6.34 -24.23
CA ILE A 278 -13.17 6.51 -23.28
C ILE A 278 -13.89 7.79 -23.67
N ALA A 279 -15.16 7.67 -24.02
CA ALA A 279 -15.99 8.81 -24.38
C ALA A 279 -17.23 8.91 -23.49
N THR A 280 -17.59 10.12 -23.09
CA THR A 280 -18.80 10.42 -22.32
C THR A 280 -19.58 11.56 -22.97
N THR A 281 -20.90 11.40 -23.03
CA THR A 281 -21.83 12.34 -23.70
C THR A 281 -23.12 12.47 -22.91
N LYS A 282 -23.84 13.59 -23.01
CA LYS A 282 -25.15 13.76 -22.33
C LYS A 282 -26.27 12.91 -22.92
N THR A 283 -26.09 12.47 -24.17
CA THR A 283 -27.03 11.64 -24.94
C THR A 283 -26.51 10.21 -25.05
N SER A 284 -27.34 9.29 -25.53
CA SER A 284 -26.88 7.93 -25.86
C SER A 284 -25.63 7.99 -26.75
N PRO A 285 -24.57 7.19 -26.50
CA PRO A 285 -24.50 6.06 -25.56
C PRO A 285 -24.10 6.42 -24.11
N PHE A 286 -24.04 7.69 -23.70
CA PHE A 286 -23.67 8.18 -22.36
C PHE A 286 -22.22 7.93 -21.91
N LEU A 287 -21.78 6.68 -21.97
CA LEU A 287 -20.39 6.24 -21.77
C LEU A 287 -20.09 5.19 -22.84
N SER A 288 -18.93 5.30 -23.46
CA SER A 288 -18.43 4.35 -24.46
C SER A 288 -16.98 4.02 -24.16
N LEU A 289 -16.63 2.74 -24.26
CA LEU A 289 -15.27 2.23 -24.19
C LEU A 289 -14.96 1.55 -25.51
N ALA A 290 -14.03 2.08 -26.29
CA ALA A 290 -13.68 1.54 -27.60
C ALA A 290 -12.18 1.30 -27.72
N GLY A 291 -11.79 0.13 -28.23
CA GLY A 291 -10.42 -0.23 -28.52
C GLY A 291 -10.27 -0.60 -29.99
N VAL A 292 -9.22 -0.09 -30.62
CA VAL A 292 -8.83 -0.45 -31.98
C VAL A 292 -7.50 -1.21 -31.93
N GLY A 293 -7.51 -2.44 -32.43
CA GLY A 293 -6.33 -3.28 -32.55
C GLY A 293 -6.16 -3.80 -33.97
N ASP A 294 -5.03 -4.47 -34.23
CA ASP A 294 -4.69 -5.00 -35.56
C ASP A 294 -5.69 -6.05 -36.07
N LEU A 295 -6.39 -6.71 -35.14
CA LEU A 295 -7.37 -7.75 -35.42
C LEU A 295 -8.81 -7.22 -35.56
N GLY A 296 -9.00 -5.90 -35.44
CA GLY A 296 -10.29 -5.23 -35.54
C GLY A 296 -10.58 -4.28 -34.38
N SER A 297 -11.75 -3.65 -34.42
CA SER A 297 -12.26 -2.78 -33.36
C SER A 297 -13.25 -3.52 -32.47
N SER A 298 -13.19 -3.27 -31.16
CA SER A 298 -14.20 -3.71 -30.19
C SER A 298 -14.61 -2.51 -29.34
N GLY A 299 -15.87 -2.44 -28.96
CA GLY A 299 -16.34 -1.39 -28.09
C GLY A 299 -17.60 -1.77 -27.33
N VAL A 300 -17.80 -1.12 -26.19
CA VAL A 300 -18.93 -1.33 -25.29
C VAL A 300 -19.56 0.01 -24.97
N ASP A 301 -20.86 0.11 -25.26
CA ASP A 301 -21.68 1.30 -25.03
C ASP A 301 -22.62 1.09 -23.83
N PHE A 302 -22.71 2.10 -22.96
CA PHE A 302 -23.44 2.02 -21.70
C PHE A 302 -24.68 2.91 -21.71
N ALA A 303 -25.80 2.38 -22.18
CA ALA A 303 -27.08 3.08 -22.10
C ALA A 303 -27.44 3.49 -20.66
N ARG A 304 -28.25 4.55 -20.51
CA ARG A 304 -28.72 5.05 -19.19
C ARG A 304 -29.76 4.11 -18.58
N GLY A 305 -29.31 2.97 -18.06
CA GLY A 305 -30.08 2.08 -17.19
C GLY A 305 -30.01 2.56 -15.74
N ARG A 306 -31.16 2.56 -15.02
CA ARG A 306 -31.24 2.99 -13.61
C ARG A 306 -30.27 2.25 -12.67
N ASP A 307 -29.89 1.02 -13.01
CA ASP A 307 -29.01 0.16 -12.19
C ASP A 307 -27.56 0.08 -12.71
N LEU A 308 -27.30 0.61 -13.91
CA LEU A 308 -25.98 0.55 -14.55
C LEU A 308 -25.11 1.73 -14.14
N LEU A 309 -25.67 2.94 -14.24
CA LEU A 309 -25.01 4.20 -13.93
C LEU A 309 -25.70 4.85 -12.71
N GLU A 310 -25.21 4.56 -11.51
CA GLU A 310 -25.78 5.07 -10.26
C GLU A 310 -25.63 6.59 -10.13
N THR A 311 -24.48 7.13 -10.57
CA THR A 311 -24.24 8.56 -10.70
C THR A 311 -23.79 8.85 -12.11
N PHE A 312 -24.36 9.88 -12.71
CA PHE A 312 -24.01 10.31 -14.05
C PHE A 312 -24.05 11.84 -14.10
N ASN A 313 -22.87 12.46 -14.08
CA ASN A 313 -22.70 13.89 -14.24
C ASN A 313 -21.65 14.14 -15.34
N VAL A 314 -22.06 14.76 -16.43
CA VAL A 314 -21.21 15.07 -17.59
C VAL A 314 -21.46 16.53 -17.93
N GLN A 315 -20.41 17.35 -17.94
CA GLN A 315 -20.51 18.78 -18.26
C GLN A 315 -20.62 18.99 -19.76
N GLU A 316 -19.67 18.46 -20.54
CA GLU A 316 -19.60 18.54 -21.99
C GLU A 316 -19.17 17.19 -22.57
N ARG A 317 -19.20 17.05 -23.90
CA ARG A 317 -18.65 15.85 -24.56
C ARG A 317 -17.18 15.75 -24.18
N TRP A 318 -16.79 14.63 -23.60
CA TRP A 318 -15.40 14.36 -23.23
C TRP A 318 -14.98 13.04 -23.86
N SER A 319 -13.86 13.03 -24.56
CA SER A 319 -13.33 11.84 -25.23
C SER A 319 -11.81 11.85 -25.14
N GLN A 320 -11.22 10.79 -24.58
CA GLN A 320 -9.79 10.68 -24.41
C GLN A 320 -9.31 9.25 -24.64
N ALA A 321 -8.10 9.09 -25.17
CA ALA A 321 -7.50 7.79 -25.42
C ALA A 321 -6.37 7.50 -24.44
N TYR A 322 -6.33 6.27 -23.91
CA TYR A 322 -5.31 5.82 -22.94
C TYR A 322 -4.64 4.55 -23.45
N LYS A 323 -3.44 4.25 -22.96
CA LYS A 323 -2.79 2.97 -23.27
C LYS A 323 -3.59 1.83 -22.61
N PHE A 324 -4.09 0.90 -23.43
CA PHE A 324 -4.99 -0.16 -22.96
C PHE A 324 -4.36 -1.01 -21.85
N ASP A 325 -3.09 -1.38 -22.00
CA ASP A 325 -2.34 -2.17 -21.01
C ASP A 325 -2.30 -1.52 -19.63
N PHE A 326 -2.28 -0.19 -19.56
CA PHE A 326 -2.26 0.53 -18.29
C PHE A 326 -3.62 0.47 -17.60
N ILE A 327 -4.70 0.71 -18.34
CA ILE A 327 -6.06 0.53 -17.79
C ILE A 327 -6.27 -0.93 -17.35
N LYS A 328 -5.77 -1.89 -18.13
CA LYS A 328 -5.83 -3.32 -17.82
C LYS A 328 -5.13 -3.68 -16.50
N ASN A 329 -4.08 -2.97 -16.09
CA ASN A 329 -3.46 -3.19 -14.78
C ASN A 329 -4.40 -2.91 -13.59
N SER A 330 -5.49 -2.15 -13.78
CA SER A 330 -6.52 -1.93 -12.75
C SER A 330 -7.59 -3.03 -12.67
N THR A 331 -7.57 -4.03 -13.56
CA THR A 331 -8.54 -5.16 -13.62
C THR A 331 -8.67 -5.90 -12.28
N GLU A 332 -7.56 -6.05 -11.55
CA GLU A 332 -7.57 -6.72 -10.24
C GLU A 332 -8.28 -5.88 -9.17
N ALA A 333 -8.17 -4.55 -9.23
CA ALA A 333 -8.99 -3.65 -8.41
C ALA A 333 -10.47 -3.73 -8.83
N MET A 334 -10.75 -3.76 -10.14
CA MET A 334 -12.12 -3.88 -10.65
C MET A 334 -12.82 -5.15 -10.14
N ARG A 335 -12.07 -6.24 -10.00
CA ARG A 335 -12.58 -7.56 -9.54
C ARG A 335 -13.02 -7.56 -8.08
N ILE A 336 -12.27 -6.90 -7.20
CA ILE A 336 -12.54 -6.94 -5.75
C ILE A 336 -13.44 -5.81 -5.27
N ALA A 337 -13.50 -4.71 -6.02
CA ALA A 337 -14.28 -3.55 -5.66
C ALA A 337 -15.78 -3.77 -5.92
N THR A 338 -16.62 -3.13 -5.12
CA THR A 338 -18.07 -3.16 -5.31
C THR A 338 -18.53 -2.06 -6.27
N LYS A 339 -17.92 -0.87 -6.17
CA LYS A 339 -18.20 0.26 -7.07
C LYS A 339 -16.92 0.92 -7.54
N VAL A 340 -17.02 1.57 -8.70
CA VAL A 340 -15.97 2.41 -9.27
C VAL A 340 -16.54 3.80 -9.54
N SER A 341 -15.78 4.84 -9.17
CA SER A 341 -16.02 6.22 -9.58
C SER A 341 -15.02 6.59 -10.67
N LEU A 342 -15.52 6.77 -11.90
CA LEU A 342 -14.77 7.25 -13.05
C LEU A 342 -14.88 8.78 -13.08
N ARG A 343 -13.74 9.47 -13.18
CA ARG A 343 -13.68 10.93 -13.26
C ARG A 343 -12.65 11.34 -14.30
N GLY A 344 -12.98 12.32 -15.13
CA GLY A 344 -12.02 12.99 -16.00
C GLY A 344 -11.97 14.47 -15.67
N ASP A 345 -10.77 15.05 -15.70
CA ASP A 345 -10.58 16.50 -15.54
C ASP A 345 -10.50 17.21 -16.91
N GLY A 346 -10.32 18.53 -16.90
CA GLY A 346 -10.16 19.35 -18.10
C GLY A 346 -8.84 19.11 -18.85
N GLN A 347 -7.82 18.55 -18.20
CA GLN A 347 -6.55 18.16 -18.84
C GLN A 347 -6.62 16.78 -19.50
N GLY A 348 -7.73 16.07 -19.32
CA GLY A 348 -7.93 14.73 -19.85
C GLY A 348 -7.32 13.62 -18.99
N VAL A 349 -6.89 13.89 -17.76
CA VAL A 349 -6.44 12.84 -16.83
C VAL A 349 -7.65 12.04 -16.33
N LEU A 350 -7.57 10.72 -16.43
CA LEU A 350 -8.59 9.81 -15.91
C LEU A 350 -8.23 9.36 -14.49
N SER A 351 -9.16 9.53 -13.55
CA SER A 351 -9.11 8.94 -12.21
C SER A 351 -10.18 7.85 -12.06
N LEU A 352 -9.73 6.64 -11.72
CA LEU A 352 -10.57 5.51 -11.34
C LEU A 352 -10.42 5.26 -9.84
N GLN A 353 -11.46 5.57 -9.07
CA GLN A 353 -11.48 5.29 -7.63
C GLN A 353 -12.38 4.09 -7.35
N PHE A 354 -11.77 3.01 -6.85
CA PHE A 354 -12.44 1.77 -6.52
C PHE A 354 -12.76 1.71 -5.04
N MET A 355 -14.01 1.41 -4.70
CA MET A 355 -14.45 1.16 -3.33
C MET A 355 -14.44 -0.34 -3.05
N VAL A 356 -13.65 -0.76 -2.07
CA VAL A 356 -13.51 -2.15 -1.65
C VAL A 356 -14.11 -2.32 -0.26
N ASP A 357 -15.10 -3.21 -0.15
CA ASP A 357 -15.68 -3.60 1.14
C ASP A 357 -14.79 -4.66 1.79
N ILE A 358 -14.30 -4.37 3.00
CA ILE A 358 -13.43 -5.25 3.78
C ILE A 358 -14.26 -5.96 4.86
N GLU A 359 -13.82 -7.16 5.23
CA GLU A 359 -14.40 -7.93 6.34
C GLU A 359 -14.54 -7.04 7.60
N GLY A 360 -15.73 -7.05 8.21
CA GLY A 360 -16.07 -6.16 9.33
C GLY A 360 -16.78 -4.87 8.93
N GLY A 361 -17.23 -4.73 7.68
CA GLY A 361 -18.07 -3.60 7.22
C GLY A 361 -17.31 -2.29 7.01
N LYS A 362 -15.98 -2.33 7.06
CA LYS A 362 -15.10 -1.20 6.76
C LYS A 362 -14.91 -1.07 5.26
N ARG A 363 -14.72 0.16 4.78
CA ARG A 363 -14.47 0.47 3.37
C ARG A 363 -13.03 0.92 3.20
N SER A 364 -12.39 0.45 2.14
CA SER A 364 -11.11 0.98 1.68
C SER A 364 -11.24 1.44 0.23
N PHE A 365 -10.28 2.26 -0.20
CA PHE A 365 -10.26 2.84 -1.53
C PHE A 365 -8.92 2.56 -2.22
N LEU A 366 -8.99 2.25 -3.51
CA LEU A 366 -7.86 2.22 -4.42
C LEU A 366 -8.05 3.35 -5.43
N ASP A 367 -7.03 4.16 -5.68
CA ASP A 367 -7.06 5.26 -6.66
C ASP A 367 -6.08 4.94 -7.79
N PHE A 368 -6.56 4.98 -9.03
CA PHE A 368 -5.73 4.85 -10.21
C PHE A 368 -5.85 6.11 -11.06
N ARG A 369 -4.72 6.62 -11.55
CA ARG A 369 -4.66 7.77 -12.44
C ARG A 369 -3.95 7.42 -13.73
N PHE A 370 -4.46 7.93 -14.84
CA PHE A 370 -3.94 7.68 -16.17
C PHE A 370 -3.84 8.98 -16.96
N VAL A 371 -2.68 9.21 -17.56
CA VAL A 371 -2.44 10.32 -18.49
C VAL A 371 -2.89 9.88 -19.89
N PRO A 372 -3.65 10.72 -20.62
CA PRO A 372 -4.13 10.39 -21.96
C PRO A 372 -2.99 10.45 -22.98
N PHE A 373 -3.21 9.88 -24.15
CA PHE A 373 -2.42 10.21 -25.33
C PHE A 373 -2.70 11.65 -25.74
N ILE A 374 -1.67 12.34 -26.22
CA ILE A 374 -1.84 13.64 -26.87
C ILE A 374 -2.64 13.41 -28.15
N SER A 375 -3.82 14.01 -28.25
CA SER A 375 -4.49 14.20 -29.55
C SER A 375 -3.66 15.22 -30.32
N HIS A 376 -2.97 14.79 -31.37
CA HIS A 376 -2.59 15.72 -32.42
C HIS A 376 -3.86 15.97 -33.23
N ASP A 377 -4.25 17.23 -33.35
CA ASP A 377 -5.39 17.72 -34.13
C ASP A 377 -5.17 17.53 -35.65
N GLU A 378 -4.89 16.30 -36.09
CA GLU A 378 -4.76 15.93 -37.52
C GLU A 378 -5.99 15.15 -38.03
N ASP A 379 -6.94 14.79 -37.15
CA ASP A 379 -8.14 14.02 -37.52
C ASP A 379 -9.41 14.89 -37.74
N ASP A 380 -9.32 16.22 -37.56
CA ASP A 380 -10.46 17.13 -37.79
C ASP A 380 -10.70 17.45 -39.28
N ASP A 381 -9.78 17.11 -40.18
CA ASP A 381 -9.92 17.40 -41.62
C ASP A 381 -10.82 16.40 -42.38
N GLU A 382 -11.18 15.24 -41.80
CA GLU A 382 -12.03 14.24 -42.49
C GLU A 382 -13.54 14.42 -42.23
N ASN A 383 -13.93 15.28 -41.28
CA ASN A 383 -15.35 15.40 -40.89
C ASN A 383 -16.07 16.60 -41.53
N ASP A 384 -15.34 17.54 -42.14
CA ASP A 384 -15.91 18.70 -42.83
C ASP A 384 -16.28 18.41 -44.30
N GLU A 385 -15.76 17.35 -44.92
CA GLU A 385 -16.12 16.98 -46.31
C GLU A 385 -17.50 16.31 -46.45
N LEU A 386 -18.13 15.90 -45.34
CA LEU A 386 -19.44 15.25 -45.35
C LEU A 386 -20.62 16.22 -45.16
N GLU A 387 -20.39 17.47 -44.74
CA GLU A 387 -21.45 18.48 -44.61
C GLU A 387 -21.65 19.32 -45.88
N GLU A 388 -20.65 19.46 -46.78
CA GLU A 388 -20.82 20.19 -48.05
C GLU A 388 -21.48 19.36 -49.17
N ALA A 389 -21.58 18.03 -49.04
CA ALA A 389 -22.21 17.18 -50.05
C ALA A 389 -23.76 17.12 -49.96
N GLY A 390 -24.36 17.79 -48.97
CA GLY A 390 -25.80 17.75 -48.70
C GLY A 390 -26.64 18.88 -49.30
N GLU A 391 -26.02 19.88 -49.95
CA GLU A 391 -26.72 21.09 -50.43
C GLU A 391 -26.75 21.28 -51.96
N ALA A 392 -26.44 20.24 -52.73
CA ALA A 392 -26.58 20.27 -54.20
C ALA A 392 -27.15 18.95 -54.76
N ASP A 393 -28.47 18.74 -54.63
CA ASP A 393 -29.40 18.45 -55.75
C ASP A 393 -30.87 18.47 -55.29
#